data_AF-A0A817AE20-F1
#
_entry.id   AF-A0A817AE20-F1
#
_cell.length_a   1.000
_cell.length_b   1.000
_cell.length_c   1.000
_cell.angle_alpha   90.00
_cell.angle_beta   90.00
_cell.angle_gamma   90.00
#
_symmetry.space_group_name_H-M   'P 1'
#
loop_
_entity.id
_entity.type
_entity.pdbx_description
1 polymer ?
#
loop_
_entity_poly.entity_id
_entity_poly.type
_entity_poly.pdbx_seq_one_letter_code
_entity_poly.pdbx_strand_id
1 'polypeptide(L)' 'MAELNGHTSRVLYMAQSPDGCTVASAAGDETLRFWNVFGVPETASKKPAPKAAHEPFSHVNRIR' A
#
# COMPACT_ATOMS: atom_id res chain seq x y z
N MET A 1 -23.99 2.93 -8.63
CA MET A 1 -23.41 2.73 -7.28
C MET A 1 -22.18 1.86 -7.46
N ALA A 2 -20.99 2.29 -7.04
CA ALA A 2 -19.78 1.48 -7.10
C ALA A 2 -19.47 0.95 -5.70
N GLU A 3 -19.15 -0.35 -5.61
CA GLU A 3 -18.93 -1.04 -4.34
C GLU A 3 -17.47 -1.46 -4.21
N LEU A 4 -16.83 -1.06 -3.11
CA LEU A 4 -15.43 -1.36 -2.83
C LEU A 4 -15.33 -2.69 -2.09
N ASN A 5 -15.31 -3.77 -2.87
CA ASN A 5 -15.21 -5.14 -2.38
C ASN A 5 -13.76 -5.47 -2.00
N GLY A 6 -13.50 -5.88 -0.77
CA GLY A 6 -12.15 -6.26 -0.34
C GLY A 6 -11.90 -6.30 1.16
N HIS A 7 -12.80 -5.75 1.97
CA HIS A 7 -12.78 -5.93 3.42
C HIS A 7 -13.62 -7.14 3.81
N THR A 8 -13.07 -8.00 4.67
CA THR A 8 -13.75 -9.19 5.19
C THR A 8 -14.53 -8.91 6.47
N SER A 9 -14.41 -7.69 7.01
CA SER A 9 -15.10 -7.23 8.22
C SER A 9 -15.64 -5.81 8.02
N ARG A 10 -16.36 -5.31 9.03
CA ARG A 10 -16.99 -3.98 8.98
C ARG A 10 -15.92 -2.90 8.83
N VAL A 11 -16.12 -2.00 7.88
CA VAL A 11 -15.34 -0.75 7.78
C VAL A 11 -15.67 0.11 9.00
N LEU A 12 -14.63 0.44 9.76
CA LEU A 12 -14.73 1.24 10.98
C LEU A 12 -14.43 2.71 10.71
N TYR A 13 -13.51 2.99 9.78
CA TYR A 13 -13.08 4.35 9.47
C TYR A 13 -12.92 4.55 7.96
N MET A 14 -13.23 5.78 7.52
CA MET A 14 -13.06 6.22 6.14
C MET A 14 -12.50 7.64 6.15
N ALA A 15 -11.50 7.89 5.32
CA ALA A 15 -10.92 9.21 5.12
C ALA A 15 -10.71 9.47 3.62
N GLN A 16 -10.93 10.71 3.20
CA GLN A 16 -10.68 11.15 1.84
C GLN A 16 -9.55 12.19 1.83
N SER A 17 -8.69 12.11 0.83
CA SER A 17 -7.70 13.16 0.61
C SER A 17 -8.40 14.47 0.19
N PRO A 18 -7.92 15.65 0.60
CA PRO A 18 -8.52 16.93 0.21
C PRO A 18 -8.52 17.18 -1.30
N ASP A 19 -7.57 16.58 -2.01
CA ASP A 19 -7.48 16.56 -3.48
C ASP A 19 -8.52 15.64 -4.14
N GLY A 20 -9.25 14.83 -3.37
CA GLY A 20 -10.29 13.93 -3.86
C GLY A 20 -9.77 12.70 -4.61
N CYS A 21 -8.45 12.54 -4.77
CA CYS A 21 -7.88 11.45 -5.54
C CYS A 21 -7.86 10.14 -4.80
N THR A 22 -7.70 10.18 -3.47
CA THR A 22 -7.48 8.97 -2.68
C THR A 22 -8.51 8.85 -1.58
N VAL A 23 -9.04 7.64 -1.43
CA VAL A 23 -9.89 7.25 -0.31
C VAL A 23 -9.18 6.16 0.47
N ALA A 24 -9.05 6.33 1.78
CA ALA A 24 -8.54 5.31 2.69
C ALA A 24 -9.71 4.70 3.48
N SER A 25 -9.73 3.36 3.58
CA SER A 25 -10.72 2.62 4.37
C SER A 25 -10.01 1.68 5.36
N ALA A 26 -10.43 1.75 6.62
CA ALA A 26 -9.98 0.88 7.70
C ALA A 26 -11.11 -0.04 8.12
N ALA A 27 -10.85 -1.34 8.22
CA ALA A 27 -11.85 -2.28 8.70
C ALA A 27 -11.35 -3.05 9.92
N GLY A 28 -12.31 -3.65 10.62
CA GLY A 28 -12.05 -4.55 11.74
C GLY A 28 -11.43 -5.89 11.34
N ASP A 29 -11.03 -6.04 10.07
CA ASP A 29 -10.22 -7.15 9.57
C ASP A 29 -8.71 -6.88 9.74
N GLU A 30 -8.36 -5.84 10.52
CA GLU A 30 -7.00 -5.37 10.77
C GLU A 30 -6.29 -4.89 9.50
N THR A 31 -7.05 -4.56 8.45
CA THR A 31 -6.51 -4.06 7.19
C THR A 31 -6.89 -2.60 6.91
N LEU A 32 -5.96 -1.91 6.26
CA LEU A 32 -6.15 -0.59 5.66
C LEU A 32 -6.02 -0.74 4.14
N ARG A 33 -6.99 -0.20 3.40
CA ARG A 33 -6.98 -0.18 1.93
C ARG A 33 -7.05 1.25 1.42
N PHE A 34 -6.35 1.50 0.32
CA PHE A 34 -6.36 2.77 -0.39
C PHE A 34 -6.98 2.58 -1.76
N TRP A 35 -7.83 3.53 -2.15
CA TRP A 35 -8.57 3.53 -3.40
C TRP A 35 -8.24 4.82 -4.15
N ASN A 36 -7.71 4.70 -5.36
CA ASN A 36 -7.50 5.85 -6.24
C ASN A 36 -8.75 6.05 -7.09
N VAL A 37 -9.36 7.23 -6.98
CA VAL A 37 -10.62 7.61 -7.65
C VAL A 37 -10.36 8.15 -9.06
N PHE A 38 -9.16 8.68 -9.34
CA PHE A 38 -8.78 9.11 -10.69
C PHE A 38 -8.04 7.99 -11.40
N GLY A 39 -8.71 7.43 -12.41
CA GLY A 39 -8.26 6.25 -13.11
C GLY A 39 -6.89 6.40 -13.77
N VAL A 40 -5.94 5.64 -13.25
CA VAL A 40 -5.21 4.70 -14.11
C VAL A 40 -5.41 3.32 -13.46
N PRO A 41 -6.08 2.35 -14.12
CA PRO A 41 -6.15 0.99 -13.62
C PRO A 41 -4.79 0.32 -13.87
N GLU A 42 -3.74 0.83 -13.24
CA GLU A 42 -2.52 0.07 -13.15
C GLU A 42 -2.65 -0.77 -11.89
N THR A 43 -2.92 -2.05 -12.10
CA THR A 43 -2.32 -3.16 -11.36
C THR A 43 -1.27 -2.72 -10.32
N ALA A 44 -1.72 -2.21 -9.17
CA ALA A 44 -0.96 -2.24 -7.94
C ALA A 44 -1.11 -3.69 -7.44
N SER A 45 -0.47 -4.64 -8.12
CA SER A 45 0.87 -5.05 -7.72
C SER A 45 0.89 -5.20 -6.22
N LYS A 46 0.77 -6.46 -5.77
CA LYS A 46 1.72 -6.96 -4.78
C LYS A 46 3.05 -6.27 -5.09
N LYS A 47 3.47 -5.30 -4.29
CA LYS A 47 4.87 -4.99 -4.19
C LYS A 47 5.45 -6.20 -3.44
N PRO A 48 6.16 -7.15 -4.06
CA PRO A 48 7.03 -7.99 -3.26
C PRO A 48 7.95 -7.01 -2.51
N ALA A 49 8.07 -7.22 -1.21
CA ALA A 49 8.92 -6.46 -0.32
C ALA A 49 10.25 -6.12 -1.03
N PRO A 50 10.78 -4.89 -0.88
CA PRO A 50 12.10 -4.61 -1.39
C PRO A 50 13.06 -5.65 -0.80
N LYS A 51 13.68 -6.46 -1.67
CA LYS A 51 14.93 -7.17 -1.35
C LYS A 51 15.98 -6.09 -1.06
N ALA A 52 15.92 -5.51 0.13
CA ALA A 52 16.95 -4.67 0.68
C ALA A 52 17.98 -5.59 1.36
N ALA A 53 18.81 -6.22 0.54
CA ALA A 53 20.12 -6.71 0.94
C ALA A 53 21.05 -6.58 -0.26
N HIS A 54 21.18 -5.34 -0.77
CA HIS A 54 22.39 -4.96 -1.48
C HIS A 54 23.21 -4.17 -0.47
N GLU A 55 23.98 -4.88 0.36
CA GLU A 55 24.97 -4.26 1.22
C GLU A 55 26.02 -3.59 0.30
N PRO A 56 26.18 -2.25 0.35
CA PRO A 56 27.00 -1.52 -0.61
C PRO A 56 28.51 -1.70 -0.42
N PHE A 57 28.97 -2.53 0.53
CA PHE A 57 30.38 -2.58 0.94
C PHE A 57 30.98 -3.98 1.09
N SER A 58 30.47 -5.01 0.40
CA SER A 58 31.12 -6.34 0.39
C SER A 58 32.51 -6.39 -0.24
N HIS A 59 32.98 -5.29 -0.85
CA HIS A 59 34.33 -5.17 -1.43
C HIS A 59 35.30 -4.33 -0.58
N VAL A 60 34.90 -3.80 0.57
CA VAL A 60 35.86 -3.14 1.47
C VAL A 60 36.65 -4.23 2.19
N ASN A 61 37.82 -4.50 1.62
CA ASN A 61 38.84 -5.39 2.14
C ASN A 61 39.13 -5.01 3.61
N ARG A 62 38.89 -5.94 4.53
CA ARG A 62 39.13 -5.77 5.97
C ARG A 62 40.63 -5.57 6.16
N ILE A 63 41.07 -4.33 6.30
CA ILE A 63 42.43 -4.02 6.72
C ILE A 63 42.57 -4.52 8.16
N ARG A 64 43.26 -5.65 8.32
CA ARG A 64 43.83 -6.12 9.58
C ARG A 64 45.27 -6.52 9.31
#